data_AF-A0A436AIR3-F1
#
_entry.id   AF-A0A436AIR3-F1
#
_cell.length_a   1.000
_cell.length_b   1.000
_cell.length_c   1.000
_cell.angle_alpha   90.00
_cell.angle_beta   90.00
_cell.angle_gamma   90.00
#
_symmetry.space_group_name_H-M   'P 1'
#
loop_
_entity.id
_entity.type
_entity.pdbx_description
1 polymer ?
#
loop_
_entity_poly.entity_id
_entity_poly.type
_entity_poly.pdbx_seq_one_letter_code
_entity_poly.pdbx_strand_id
1 'polypeptide(L)'
;SVIYNSDMFGMFNVPDDRKAAQVALATATLSKSFQSAFNVVKGSVPARTDVPDTDFDACGKKGIADLKAANEGGTLFGSLAQGYGAPPAVANAYKDVVSKFVHGQIKTSDEAVTELVKAIDDAK
;
A
#
# COMPACT_ATOMS: atom_id res chain seq x y z
N SER A 1 1.13 12.35 9.28
CA SER A 1 0.34 11.27 8.67
C SER A 1 1.21 10.47 7.73
N VAL A 2 0.85 9.22 7.46
CA VAL A 2 1.48 8.35 6.47
C VAL A 2 0.39 7.78 5.57
N ILE A 3 0.64 7.79 4.26
CA ILE A 3 -0.18 7.07 3.28
C ILE A 3 0.56 5.77 2.95
N TYR A 4 -0.04 4.62 3.23
CA TYR A 4 0.63 3.33 3.10
C TYR A 4 0.08 2.48 1.98
N ASN A 5 0.95 1.65 1.41
CA ASN A 5 0.61 0.40 0.76
C ASN A 5 1.48 -0.70 1.37
N SER A 6 1.05 -1.95 1.23
CA SER A 6 1.82 -3.12 1.66
C SER A 6 1.83 -4.15 0.54
N ASP A 7 3.02 -4.63 0.19
CA ASP A 7 3.15 -5.69 -0.80
C ASP A 7 2.89 -7.04 -0.09
N MET A 8 1.94 -7.83 -0.59
CA MET A 8 1.49 -9.07 0.05
C MET A 8 1.56 -10.25 -0.93
N PHE A 9 1.99 -11.41 -0.43
CA PHE A 9 1.87 -12.68 -1.15
C PHE A 9 0.58 -13.39 -0.75
N GLY A 10 -0.41 -13.40 -1.64
CA GLY A 10 -1.61 -14.23 -1.50
C GLY A 10 -1.30 -15.69 -1.89
N MET A 11 -1.56 -16.62 -0.99
CA MET A 11 -1.40 -18.06 -1.27
C MET A 11 -2.73 -18.60 -1.82
N PHE A 12 -2.76 -18.91 -3.12
CA PHE A 12 -3.91 -19.58 -3.73
C PHE A 12 -4.12 -20.96 -3.14
N ASN A 13 -5.38 -21.41 -3.11
CA ASN A 13 -5.69 -22.79 -2.73
C ASN A 13 -5.14 -23.77 -3.78
N VAL A 14 -4.27 -24.68 -3.36
CA VAL A 14 -3.55 -25.64 -4.21
C VAL A 14 -3.64 -27.05 -3.62
N PRO A 15 -3.34 -28.10 -4.41
CA PRO A 15 -3.23 -29.46 -3.88
C PRO A 15 -2.19 -29.58 -2.74
N ASP A 16 -2.32 -30.60 -1.90
CA ASP A 16 -1.56 -30.75 -0.65
C ASP A 16 -0.04 -30.82 -0.84
N ASP A 17 0.40 -31.36 -1.97
CA ASP A 17 1.82 -31.47 -2.35
C ASP A 17 2.55 -30.12 -2.41
N ARG A 18 1.81 -29.01 -2.56
CA ARG A 18 2.34 -27.64 -2.65
C ARG A 18 2.12 -26.80 -1.40
N LYS A 19 1.24 -27.21 -0.48
CA LYS A 19 0.89 -26.41 0.71
C LYS A 19 2.08 -26.18 1.63
N ALA A 20 2.94 -27.19 1.81
CA ALA A 20 4.14 -27.07 2.63
C ALA A 20 5.08 -25.95 2.13
N ALA A 21 5.24 -25.82 0.81
CA ALA A 21 6.06 -24.77 0.21
C ALA A 21 5.44 -23.38 0.40
N GLN A 22 4.11 -23.23 0.30
CA GLN A 22 3.43 -21.96 0.56
C GLN A 22 3.58 -21.52 2.03
N VAL A 23 3.49 -22.46 2.98
CA VAL A 23 3.74 -22.19 4.41
C VAL A 23 5.19 -21.80 4.65
N ALA A 24 6.15 -22.48 4.01
CA ALA A 24 7.56 -22.13 4.11
C ALA A 24 7.84 -20.72 3.56
N LEU A 25 7.23 -20.35 2.43
CA LEU A 25 7.32 -19.00 1.87
C LEU A 25 6.75 -17.96 2.83
N ALA A 26 5.54 -18.17 3.36
CA ALA A 26 4.92 -17.24 4.32
C ALA A 26 5.75 -17.10 5.61
N THR A 27 6.32 -18.20 6.09
CA THR A 27 7.19 -18.19 7.28
C THR A 27 8.49 -17.42 7.01
N ALA A 28 9.12 -17.67 5.87
CA ALA A 28 10.36 -17.00 5.50
C ALA A 28 10.15 -15.50 5.32
N THR A 29 9.10 -15.09 4.60
CA THR A 29 8.83 -13.67 4.31
C THR A 29 8.50 -12.85 5.56
N LEU A 30 7.99 -13.47 6.63
CA LEU A 30 7.71 -12.82 7.91
C LEU A 30 8.79 -13.06 8.98
N SER A 31 9.91 -13.69 8.64
CA SER A 31 11.06 -13.77 9.55
C SER A 31 11.69 -12.37 9.74
N LYS A 32 12.21 -12.07 10.93
CA LYS A 32 12.82 -10.75 11.20
C LYS A 32 14.03 -10.48 10.31
N SER A 33 14.86 -11.49 10.08
CA SER A 33 16.06 -11.39 9.24
C SER A 33 15.69 -11.06 7.79
N PHE A 34 14.70 -11.74 7.23
CA PHE A 34 14.20 -11.43 5.88
C PHE A 34 13.58 -10.02 5.86
N GLN A 35 12.75 -9.69 6.84
CA GLN A 35 12.11 -8.37 6.90
C GLN A 35 13.13 -7.23 7.03
N SER A 36 14.24 -7.37 7.75
CA SER A 36 15.31 -6.36 7.74
C SER A 36 15.96 -6.29 6.35
N ALA A 37 16.57 -7.40 5.91
CA ALA A 37 17.41 -7.42 4.71
C ALA A 37 16.64 -7.05 3.42
N PHE A 38 15.41 -7.56 3.25
CA PHE A 38 14.60 -7.28 2.07
C PHE A 38 14.18 -5.80 2.02
N ASN A 39 13.69 -5.26 3.14
CA ASN A 39 13.16 -3.90 3.18
C ASN A 39 14.25 -2.83 3.07
N VAL A 40 15.47 -3.11 3.55
CA VAL A 40 16.66 -2.27 3.31
C VAL A 40 16.90 -2.09 1.81
N VAL A 41 16.86 -3.18 1.03
CA VAL A 41 17.09 -3.12 -0.43
C VAL A 41 15.88 -2.56 -1.18
N LYS A 42 14.67 -2.94 -0.77
CA LYS A 42 13.42 -2.52 -1.41
C LYS A 42 13.11 -1.03 -1.17
N GLY A 43 13.75 -0.40 -0.17
CA GLY A 43 13.47 0.97 0.24
C GLY A 43 12.10 1.11 0.93
N SER A 44 11.65 0.07 1.62
CA SER A 44 10.36 0.04 2.33
C SER A 44 10.54 -0.11 3.83
N VAL A 45 9.45 0.06 4.58
CA VAL A 45 9.39 -0.18 6.02
C VAL A 45 8.93 -1.63 6.26
N PRO A 46 9.54 -2.38 7.19
CA PRO A 46 9.08 -3.72 7.56
C PRO A 46 7.61 -3.77 7.94
N ALA A 47 6.91 -4.83 7.52
CA ALA A 47 5.53 -5.08 7.94
C ALA A 47 5.46 -5.50 9.42
N ARG A 48 6.55 -6.10 9.93
CA ARG A 48 6.71 -6.41 11.35
C ARG A 48 7.18 -5.19 12.12
N THR A 49 6.39 -4.78 13.12
CA THR A 49 6.70 -3.64 14.00
C THR A 49 7.78 -3.92 15.05
N ASP A 50 8.26 -5.17 15.13
CA ASP A 50 9.29 -5.61 16.08
C ASP A 50 10.64 -5.91 15.41
N VAL A 51 10.83 -5.43 14.17
CA VAL A 51 12.12 -5.45 13.46
C VAL A 51 12.89 -4.17 13.81
N PRO A 52 14.13 -4.26 14.31
CA PRO A 52 14.94 -3.08 14.62
C PRO A 52 15.32 -2.33 13.34
N ASP A 53 15.50 -1.02 13.46
CA ASP A 53 15.86 -0.14 12.35
C ASP A 53 17.38 -0.04 12.12
N THR A 54 18.18 -0.85 12.82
CA THR A 54 19.65 -0.73 12.89
C THR A 54 20.32 -0.72 11.52
N ASP A 55 19.86 -1.59 10.63
CA ASP A 55 20.45 -1.83 9.30
C ASP A 55 19.91 -0.87 8.24
N PHE A 56 18.89 -0.07 8.58
CA PHE A 56 18.25 0.86 7.66
C PHE A 56 19.06 2.15 7.55
N ASP A 57 19.02 2.75 6.35
CA ASP A 57 19.57 4.09 6.12
C ASP A 57 18.72 5.17 6.82
N ALA A 58 19.12 6.44 6.66
CA ALA A 58 18.40 7.55 7.28
C ALA A 58 16.93 7.66 6.82
N CYS A 59 16.63 7.33 5.56
CA CYS A 59 15.28 7.36 5.01
C CYS A 59 14.43 6.20 5.57
N GLY A 60 14.99 4.99 5.65
CA GLY A 60 14.34 3.81 6.21
C GLY A 60 14.04 3.97 7.71
N LYS A 61 14.99 4.49 8.48
CA LYS A 61 14.79 4.83 9.91
C LYS A 61 13.67 5.84 10.10
N LYS A 62 13.68 6.91 9.29
CA LYS A 62 12.60 7.90 9.27
C LYS A 62 11.25 7.24 8.94
N GLY A 63 11.20 6.39 7.91
CA GLY A 63 9.97 5.68 7.53
C GLY A 63 9.42 4.79 8.65
N ILE A 64 10.28 4.04 9.35
CA ILE A 64 9.91 3.20 10.50
C ILE A 64 9.32 4.05 11.63
N ALA A 65 9.97 5.16 11.97
CA ALA A 65 9.50 6.09 13.00
C ALA A 65 8.16 6.76 12.61
N ASP A 66 8.04 7.21 11.36
CA ASP A 66 6.83 7.83 10.83
C ASP A 66 5.65 6.86 10.82
N LEU A 67 5.88 5.59 10.43
CA LEU A 67 4.85 4.53 10.48
C LEU A 67 4.33 4.35 11.90
N LYS A 68 5.24 4.23 12.88
CA LYS A 68 4.86 4.08 14.30
C LYS A 68 4.03 5.27 14.78
N ALA A 69 4.52 6.49 14.55
CA ALA A 69 3.83 7.71 14.97
C ALA A 69 2.45 7.87 14.28
N ALA A 70 2.36 7.55 12.99
CA ALA A 70 1.09 7.61 12.25
C ALA A 70 0.08 6.58 12.75
N ASN A 71 0.53 5.37 13.08
CA ASN A 71 -0.32 4.33 13.64
C ASN A 71 -0.84 4.71 15.04
N GLU A 72 0.03 5.21 15.92
CA GLU A 72 -0.34 5.67 17.26
C GLU A 72 -1.26 6.90 17.22
N GLY A 73 -1.04 7.81 16.26
CA GLY A 73 -1.80 9.03 16.11
C GLY A 73 -3.10 8.89 15.28
N GLY A 74 -3.45 7.70 14.80
CA GLY A 74 -4.63 7.51 13.95
C GLY A 74 -4.55 8.25 12.59
N THR A 75 -3.32 8.47 12.09
CA THR A 75 -3.06 9.16 10.82
C THR A 75 -2.34 8.29 9.80
N LEU A 76 -2.50 6.98 9.93
CA LEU A 76 -2.05 5.96 8.97
C LEU A 76 -3.22 5.62 8.03
N PHE A 77 -3.16 6.10 6.80
CA PHE A 77 -4.24 5.96 5.83
C PHE A 77 -3.84 5.11 4.64
N GLY A 78 -4.78 4.32 4.12
CA GLY A 78 -4.53 3.50 2.94
C GLY A 78 -4.37 4.32 1.66
N SER A 79 -3.37 3.98 0.86
CA SER A 79 -3.12 4.57 -0.47
C SER A 79 -4.25 4.22 -1.45
N LEU A 80 -4.98 5.23 -1.94
CA LEU A 80 -5.97 5.04 -3.00
C LEU A 80 -5.30 4.61 -4.33
N ALA A 81 -4.13 5.17 -4.63
CA ALA A 81 -3.39 4.86 -5.84
C ALA A 81 -2.89 3.40 -5.88
N GLN A 82 -2.61 2.81 -4.72
CA GLN A 82 -2.02 1.48 -4.59
C GLN A 82 -2.96 0.47 -3.89
N GLY A 83 -4.29 0.70 -3.94
CA GLY A 83 -5.29 -0.32 -3.60
C GLY A 83 -5.61 -0.50 -2.11
N TYR A 84 -5.17 0.41 -1.24
CA TYR A 84 -5.44 0.39 0.20
C TYR A 84 -6.52 1.39 0.64
N GLY A 85 -6.81 2.40 -0.19
CA GLY A 85 -7.75 3.46 0.17
C GLY A 85 -9.22 3.17 -0.17
N ALA A 86 -9.49 2.31 -1.15
CA ALA A 86 -10.85 1.97 -1.60
C ALA A 86 -10.85 0.66 -2.42
N PRO A 87 -12.02 0.03 -2.66
CA PRO A 87 -12.15 -1.09 -3.59
C PRO A 87 -11.68 -0.73 -5.01
N PRO A 88 -11.24 -1.71 -5.82
CA PRO A 88 -10.70 -1.47 -7.16
C PRO A 88 -11.62 -0.65 -8.08
N ALA A 89 -12.95 -0.87 -8.03
CA ALA A 89 -13.92 -0.13 -8.84
C ALA A 89 -13.86 1.38 -8.54
N VAL A 90 -13.98 1.75 -7.26
CA VAL A 90 -13.90 3.15 -6.78
C VAL A 90 -12.53 3.75 -7.08
N ALA A 91 -11.44 3.03 -6.83
CA ALA A 91 -10.08 3.52 -7.06
C ALA A 91 -9.82 3.77 -8.56
N ASN A 92 -10.34 2.93 -9.44
CA ASN A 92 -10.19 3.10 -10.89
C ASN A 92 -11.06 4.26 -11.42
N ALA A 93 -12.28 4.41 -10.93
CA ALA A 93 -13.14 5.55 -11.26
C ALA A 93 -12.48 6.89 -10.86
N TYR A 94 -11.92 6.96 -9.65
CA TYR A 94 -11.14 8.11 -9.21
C TYR A 94 -9.94 8.39 -10.14
N LYS A 95 -9.15 7.36 -10.46
CA LYS A 95 -7.95 7.51 -11.30
C LYS A 95 -8.29 7.98 -12.71
N ASP A 96 -9.40 7.54 -13.28
CA ASP A 96 -9.84 7.96 -14.61
C ASP A 96 -10.15 9.46 -14.65
N VAL A 97 -10.93 9.97 -13.69
CA VAL A 97 -11.25 11.40 -13.60
C VAL A 97 -9.98 12.24 -13.37
N VAL A 98 -9.10 11.82 -12.46
CA VAL A 98 -7.82 12.50 -12.23
C VAL A 98 -6.97 12.51 -13.50
N SER A 99 -6.86 11.38 -14.20
CA SER A 99 -6.13 11.28 -15.46
C SER A 99 -6.68 12.22 -16.51
N LYS A 100 -8.00 12.26 -16.70
CA LYS A 100 -8.65 13.17 -17.67
C LYS A 100 -8.40 14.64 -17.32
N PHE A 101 -8.43 15.00 -16.04
CA PHE A 101 -8.16 16.36 -15.59
C PHE A 101 -6.71 16.78 -15.83
N VAL A 102 -5.73 15.98 -15.41
CA VAL A 102 -4.30 16.33 -15.56
C VAL A 102 -3.85 16.35 -17.03
N HIS A 103 -4.51 15.60 -17.91
CA HIS A 103 -4.29 15.65 -19.36
C HIS A 103 -5.13 16.73 -20.06
N GLY A 104 -5.84 17.58 -19.31
CA GLY A 104 -6.62 18.70 -19.85
C GLY A 104 -7.84 18.28 -20.68
N GLN A 105 -8.35 17.06 -20.50
CA GLN A 105 -9.60 16.60 -21.13
C GLN A 105 -10.81 17.15 -20.38
N ILE A 106 -10.72 17.22 -19.04
CA ILE A 106 -11.59 18.01 -18.17
C ILE A 106 -10.93 19.37 -17.98
N LYS A 107 -11.65 20.47 -18.23
CA LYS A 107 -11.02 21.80 -18.39
C LYS A 107 -10.92 22.60 -17.10
N THR A 108 -11.78 22.30 -16.13
CA THR A 108 -11.87 23.07 -14.88
C THR A 108 -11.89 22.15 -13.67
N SER A 109 -11.44 22.65 -12.53
CA SER A 109 -11.49 21.91 -11.26
C SER A 109 -12.94 21.62 -10.84
N ASP A 110 -13.87 22.54 -11.09
CA ASP A 110 -15.29 22.36 -10.73
C ASP A 110 -15.95 21.23 -11.53
N GLU A 111 -15.63 21.15 -12.84
CA GLU A 111 -16.05 20.03 -13.69
C GLU A 111 -15.42 18.72 -13.21
N ALA A 112 -14.13 18.73 -12.84
CA ALA A 112 -13.45 17.54 -12.32
C ALA A 112 -14.07 17.03 -11.02
N VAL A 113 -14.44 17.93 -10.09
CA VAL A 113 -15.13 17.56 -8.85
C VAL A 113 -16.51 16.97 -9.14
N THR A 114 -17.27 17.56 -10.06
CA THR A 114 -18.60 17.06 -10.45
C THR A 114 -18.50 15.66 -11.05
N GLU A 115 -17.59 15.44 -11.99
CA GLU A 115 -17.35 14.13 -12.60
C GLU A 115 -16.82 13.12 -11.59
N LEU A 116 -15.99 13.56 -10.61
CA LEU A 116 -15.46 12.67 -9.59
C LEU A 116 -16.54 12.13 -8.66
N VAL A 117 -17.46 12.99 -8.18
CA VAL A 117 -18.58 12.57 -7.34
C VAL A 117 -19.44 11.55 -8.09
N LYS A 118 -19.82 11.87 -9.33
CA LYS A 118 -20.61 10.98 -10.18
C LYS A 118 -19.92 9.64 -10.40
N ALA A 119 -18.66 9.63 -10.80
CA ALA A 119 -17.91 8.41 -11.08
C ALA A 119 -17.73 7.52 -9.84
N ILE A 120 -17.54 8.11 -8.66
CA ILE A 120 -17.45 7.37 -7.40
C ILE A 120 -18.81 6.76 -7.02
N ASP A 121 -19.90 7.51 -7.16
CA ASP A 121 -21.24 7.00 -6.83
C ASP A 121 -21.67 5.87 -7.78
N ASP A 122 -21.33 5.95 -9.06
CA ASP A 122 -21.58 4.89 -10.05
C ASP A 122 -20.74 3.62 -9.79
N ALA A 123 -19.63 3.71 -9.05
CA ALA A 123 -18.67 2.64 -8.82
C ALA A 123 -18.81 1.94 -7.45
N LYS A 124 -19.72 2.40 -6.59
CA LYS A 124 -20.05 1.78 -5.29
C LYS A 124 -21.00 0.61 -5.48
#